data_AF-A0A3L7AAY2-F1
#
_entry.id   AF-A0A3L7AAY2-F1
#
_cell.length_a   1.000
_cell.length_b   1.000
_cell.length_c   1.000
_cell.angle_alpha   90.00
_cell.angle_beta   90.00
_cell.angle_gamma   90.00
#
_symmetry.space_group_name_H-M   'P 1'
#
loop_
_entity.id
_entity.type
_entity.pdbx_description
1 polymer ?
#
loop_
_entity_poly.entity_id
_entity_poly.type
_entity_poly.pdbx_seq_one_letter_code
_entity_poly.pdbx_strand_id
1 'polypeptide(L)' 'MATPRRRATPLGLIGMGLMAAGVIGLILGLLQPWRTCADDTVAAACPATSLELGLMLGAMAVGIAGFVVMFIALRRS' A
#
# COMPACT_ATOMS: atom_id res chain seq x y z
N MET A 1 23.64 -24.56 12.08
CA MET A 1 22.25 -24.20 11.71
C MET A 1 22.28 -23.67 10.29
N ALA A 2 21.99 -24.51 9.30
CA ALA A 2 21.89 -24.07 7.91
C ALA A 2 20.58 -23.28 7.80
N THR A 3 20.67 -21.95 7.71
CA THR A 3 19.54 -21.12 7.32
C THR A 3 19.07 -21.63 5.96
N PRO A 4 17.83 -22.11 5.81
CA PRO A 4 17.33 -22.45 4.50
C PRO A 4 17.33 -21.16 3.72
N ARG A 5 18.23 -21.04 2.72
CA ARG A 5 18.11 -20.08 1.63
C ARG A 5 16.79 -20.45 0.93
N ARG A 6 15.66 -20.02 1.48
CA ARG A 6 14.39 -19.93 0.78
C ARG A 6 14.74 -19.12 -0.46
N ARG A 7 14.92 -19.78 -1.59
CA ARG A 7 14.98 -19.11 -2.88
C ARG A 7 13.65 -18.38 -2.98
N ALA A 8 13.65 -17.09 -2.66
CA ALA A 8 12.51 -16.24 -2.87
C ALA A 8 12.23 -16.34 -4.36
N THR A 9 11.13 -17.01 -4.73
CA THR A 9 10.71 -17.06 -6.12
C THR A 9 10.54 -15.61 -6.57
N PRO A 10 10.99 -15.24 -7.78
CA PRO A 10 10.90 -13.86 -8.25
C PRO A 10 9.46 -13.31 -8.16
N LEU A 11 8.48 -14.20 -8.31
CA LEU A 11 7.06 -13.91 -8.12
C LEU A 11 6.69 -13.50 -6.68
N GLY A 12 7.28 -14.15 -5.67
CA GLY A 12 7.07 -13.80 -4.26
C GLY A 12 7.69 -12.44 -3.90
N LEU A 13 8.86 -12.10 -4.45
CA LEU A 13 9.48 -10.78 -4.31
C LEU A 13 8.62 -9.68 -4.93
N ILE A 14 8.07 -9.91 -6.13
CA ILE A 14 7.16 -8.99 -6.80
C ILE A 14 5.87 -8.80 -5.99
N GLY A 15 5.27 -9.90 -5.50
CA GLY A 15 4.07 -9.83 -4.66
C GLY A 15 4.30 -9.07 -3.35
N MET A 16 5.44 -9.31 -2.70
CA MET A 16 5.83 -8.60 -1.48
C MET A 16 6.06 -7.09 -1.73
N GLY A 17 6.72 -6.74 -2.84
CA GLY A 17 6.94 -5.35 -3.23
C GLY A 17 5.64 -4.60 -3.52
N LEU A 18 4.71 -5.22 -4.26
CA LEU A 18 3.39 -4.66 -4.56
C LEU A 18 2.55 -4.49 -3.28
N MET A 19 2.58 -5.46 -2.36
CA MET A 19 1.92 -5.34 -1.07
C MET A 19 2.49 -4.19 -0.24
N ALA A 20 3.83 -4.09 -0.16
CA ALA A 20 4.49 -3.00 0.55
C ALA A 20 4.13 -1.64 -0.04
N ALA A 21 4.14 -1.51 -1.37
CA ALA A 21 3.77 -0.28 -2.07
C ALA A 21 2.30 0.11 -1.79
N GLY A 22 1.38 -0.86 -1.84
CA GLY A 22 -0.03 -0.63 -1.53
C GLY A 22 -0.25 -0.19 -0.08
N VAL A 23 0.40 -0.85 0.88
CA VAL A 23 0.32 -0.51 2.31
C VAL A 23 0.91 0.87 2.57
N ILE A 24 2.06 1.20 2.00
CA ILE A 24 2.67 2.54 2.14
C ILE A 24 1.75 3.60 1.55
N GLY A 25 1.18 3.37 0.36
CA GLY A 25 0.23 4.32 -0.24
C GLY A 25 -1.03 4.53 0.61
N LEU A 26 -1.55 3.46 1.22
CA LEU A 26 -2.69 3.52 2.14
C LEU A 26 -2.34 4.28 3.42
N ILE A 27 -1.19 3.98 4.04
CA ILE A 27 -0.72 4.68 5.22
C ILE A 27 -0.52 6.15 4.88
N LEU A 28 0.14 6.51 3.79
CA LEU A 28 0.34 7.90 3.40
C LEU A 28 -0.99 8.63 3.10
N GLY A 29 -1.99 7.93 2.58
CA GLY A 29 -3.34 8.46 2.42
C GLY A 29 -4.04 8.70 3.77
N LEU A 30 -3.97 7.73 4.69
CA LEU A 30 -4.62 7.79 6.01
C LEU A 30 -3.91 8.74 6.98
N LEU A 31 -2.58 8.79 6.89
CA LEU A 31 -1.68 9.65 7.65
C LEU A 31 -1.36 10.93 6.88
N GLN A 32 -2.16 11.32 5.88
CA GLN A 32 -2.04 12.67 5.33
C GLN A 32 -2.13 13.63 6.53
N PRO A 33 -1.06 14.40 6.81
CA PRO A 33 -1.01 15.28 7.96
C PRO A 33 -2.08 16.34 7.72
N TRP A 34 -3.24 16.14 8.32
CA TRP A 34 -4.31 17.09 8.62
C TRP A 34 -4.14 18.35 7.80
N ARG A 35 -4.57 18.30 6.53
CA ARG A 35 -4.61 19.46 5.65
C ARG A 35 -5.27 20.56 6.45
N THR A 36 -4.50 21.55 6.88
CA THR A 36 -5.06 22.74 7.51
C THR A 36 -5.74 23.48 6.38
N CYS A 37 -7.07 23.54 6.39
CA CYS A 37 -7.79 24.38 5.45
C CYS A 37 -7.24 25.81 5.62
N ALA A 38 -6.94 26.50 4.52
CA ALA A 38 -6.23 27.79 4.56
C ALA A 38 -6.97 28.85 5.42
N ASP A 39 -8.27 28.66 5.63
CA ASP A 39 -9.16 29.57 6.35
C ASP A 39 -9.41 29.16 7.82
N ASP A 40 -8.97 27.97 8.27
CA ASP A 40 -9.30 27.47 9.61
C ASP A 40 -8.08 27.43 10.53
N THR A 41 -8.15 28.17 11.64
CA THR A 41 -7.16 28.20 12.73
C THR A 41 -7.18 26.94 13.62
N VAL A 42 -8.03 25.98 13.28
CA VAL A 42 -8.17 24.67 13.94
C VAL A 42 -7.87 23.58 12.92
N ALA A 43 -7.14 22.55 13.32
CA ALA A 43 -6.80 21.41 12.47
C ALA A 43 -8.04 20.54 12.19
N ALA A 44 -8.97 21.05 11.39
CA ALA A 44 -10.04 20.27 10.80
C ALA A 44 -9.48 19.53 9.58
N ALA A 45 -9.64 18.22 9.52
CA ALA A 45 -9.27 17.43 8.35
C ALA A 45 -10.17 17.85 7.18
N CYS A 46 -9.63 18.62 6.23
CA CYS A 46 -10.37 18.97 5.01
C CYS A 46 -10.84 17.69 4.27
N PRO A 47 -11.98 17.73 3.55
CA PRO A 47 -12.42 16.59 2.76
C PRO A 47 -11.37 16.23 1.70
N ALA A 48 -11.15 14.93 1.52
CA ALA A 48 -10.20 14.41 0.54
C ALA A 48 -10.56 14.91 -0.87
N THR A 49 -9.55 15.38 -1.60
CA THR A 49 -9.74 15.76 -3.01
C THR A 49 -10.06 14.51 -3.85
N SER A 50 -10.74 14.69 -4.98
CA SER A 50 -11.03 13.59 -5.92
C SER A 50 -9.76 12.88 -6.41
N LEU A 51 -8.64 13.61 -6.49
CA LEU A 51 -7.33 13.08 -6.85
C LEU A 51 -6.75 12.19 -5.73
N GLU A 52 -6.87 12.61 -4.46
CA GLU A 52 -6.42 11.81 -3.30
C GLU A 52 -7.26 10.55 -3.11
N LEU A 53 -8.57 10.65 -3.34
CA LEU A 53 -9.45 9.48 -3.36
C LEU A 53 -9.03 8.47 -4.44
N GLY A 54 -8.67 8.97 -5.64
CA GLY A 54 -8.14 8.14 -6.72
C GLY A 54 -6.82 7.45 -6.36
N LEU A 55 -5.92 8.17 -5.68
CA LEU A 55 -4.65 7.63 -5.18
C LEU A 55 -4.85 6.55 -4.11
N MET A 56 -5.78 6.75 -3.17
CA MET A 56 -6.12 5.75 -2.15
C MET A 56 -6.70 4.48 -2.78
N LEU A 57 -7.64 4.63 -3.72
CA LEU A 57 -8.24 3.50 -4.44
C LEU A 57 -7.19 2.75 -5.27
N GLY A 58 -6.28 3.48 -5.93
CA GLY A 58 -5.16 2.91 -6.67
C GLY A 58 -4.20 2.13 -5.75
N ALA A 59 -3.84 2.70 -4.61
CA ALA A 59 -3.00 2.03 -3.62
C ALA A 59 -3.65 0.76 -3.07
N MET A 60 -4.97 0.78 -2.82
CA MET A 60 -5.74 -0.41 -2.46
C MET A 60 -5.67 -1.48 -3.54
N ALA A 61 -5.91 -1.11 -4.80
CA ALA A 61 -5.87 -2.05 -5.93
C ALA A 61 -4.48 -2.69 -6.09
N VAL A 62 -3.41 -1.90 -5.95
CA VAL A 62 -2.02 -2.39 -5.99
C VAL A 62 -1.72 -3.34 -4.82
N GLY A 63 -2.18 -3.01 -3.61
CA GLY A 63 -2.04 -3.88 -2.44
C GLY A 63 -2.75 -5.23 -2.62
N ILE A 64 -3.99 -5.22 -3.14
CA ILE A 64 -4.76 -6.42 -3.45
C ILE A 64 -4.06 -7.25 -4.54
N ALA A 65 -3.59 -6.62 -5.61
CA ALA A 65 -2.83 -7.30 -6.66
C ALA A 65 -1.56 -7.95 -6.09
N GLY A 66 -0.82 -7.26 -5.22
CA GLY A 66 0.34 -7.82 -4.51
C GLY A 66 -0.01 -9.03 -3.66
N PHE A 67 -1.13 -8.98 -2.93
CA PHE A 67 -1.63 -10.10 -2.14
C PHE A 67 -1.96 -11.31 -3.02
N VAL A 68 -2.66 -11.10 -4.13
CA VAL A 68 -3.03 -12.17 -5.07
C VAL A 68 -1.78 -12.80 -5.69
N VAL A 69 -0.81 -11.99 -6.11
CA VAL A 69 0.47 -12.47 -6.66
C VAL A 69 1.25 -13.27 -5.61
N MET A 70 1.32 -12.77 -4.37
CA MET A 70 1.95 -13.47 -3.24
C MET A 70 1.24 -14.81 -2.96
N PHE A 71 -0.09 -14.81 -2.95
CA PHE A 71 -0.91 -16.00 -2.71
C PHE A 71 -0.69 -17.06 -3.79
N ILE A 72 -0.66 -16.65 -5.07
CA ILE A 72 -0.35 -17.55 -6.19
C ILE A 72 1.08 -18.07 -6.08
N ALA A 73 2.05 -17.24 -5.70
CA ALA A 73 3.43 -17.65 -5.50
C ALA A 73 3.55 -18.71 -4.39
N LEU A 74 2.86 -18.53 -3.27
CA LEU A 74 2.80 -19.47 -2.15
C LEU A 74 2.09 -20.78 -2.52
N ARG A 75 1.03 -20.73 -3.35
CA ARG A 75 0.34 -21.94 -3.81
C ARG A 75 1.14 -22.74 -4.84
N ARG A 76 2.07 -22.09 -5.54
CA ARG A 76 2.91 -22.71 -6.59
C ARG A 76 4.29 -23.13 -6.09
N SER A 77 4.63 -22.88 -4.82
CA SER A 77 5.88 -23.31 -4.18
C SER A 77 5.65 -24.48 -3.24
#